data_AF-A0A2D9PHQ8-F1
#
_entry.id   AF-A0A2D9PHQ8-F1
#
_cell.length_a   1.000
_cell.length_b   1.000
_cell.length_c   1.000
_cell.angle_alpha   90.00
_cell.angle_beta   90.00
_cell.angle_gamma   90.00
#
_symmetry.space_group_name_H-M   'P 1'
#
loop_
_entity.id
_entity.type
_entity.pdbx_description
1 polymer ?
#
loop_
_entity_poly.entity_id
_entity_poly.type
_entity_poly.pdbx_seq_one_letter_code
_entity_poly.pdbx_strand_id
1 'polypeptide(L)'
;MGHTDDLRSLAEICTEHVNIPDHWGCCGFAGDKGLNYPELNKSATNYISNELKDIKYGFSTSRTCEIGMMTNSKIDYKSIAYLVRDFLYQPVK
;
A
#
# COMPACT_ATOMS: atom_id res chain seq x y z
N MET A 1 4.45 -9.30 -5.95
CA MET A 1 4.26 -8.81 -7.33
C MET A 1 3.71 -9.97 -8.14
N GLY A 2 2.65 -9.78 -8.91
CA GLY A 2 2.02 -10.87 -9.68
C GLY A 2 0.51 -10.74 -9.90
N HIS A 3 -0.17 -9.84 -9.17
CA HIS A 3 -1.62 -9.63 -9.27
C HIS A 3 -1.97 -8.13 -9.31
N THR A 4 -1.10 -7.30 -9.87
CA THR A 4 -1.29 -5.84 -9.83
C THR A 4 -2.60 -5.44 -10.50
N ASP A 5 -2.90 -5.99 -11.68
CA ASP A 5 -4.09 -5.63 -12.45
C ASP A 5 -5.37 -6.11 -11.76
N ASP A 6 -5.36 -7.32 -11.19
CA ASP A 6 -6.49 -7.87 -10.42
C ASP A 6 -6.76 -7.01 -9.17
N LEU A 7 -5.71 -6.66 -8.43
CA LEU A 7 -5.82 -5.85 -7.21
C LEU A 7 -6.23 -4.41 -7.52
N ARG A 8 -5.74 -3.85 -8.63
CA ARG A 8 -6.17 -2.54 -9.13
C ARG A 8 -7.66 -2.58 -9.46
N SER A 9 -8.10 -3.55 -10.25
CA SER A 9 -9.51 -3.70 -10.66
C SER A 9 -10.42 -3.85 -9.43
N LEU A 10 -10.00 -4.64 -8.44
CA LEU A 10 -10.70 -4.78 -7.17
C LEU A 10 -10.79 -3.46 -6.40
N ALA A 11 -9.69 -2.71 -6.32
CA ALA A 11 -9.68 -1.42 -5.64
C ALA A 11 -10.57 -0.39 -6.35
N GLU A 12 -10.57 -0.35 -7.69
CA GLU A 12 -11.41 0.53 -8.50
C GLU A 12 -12.91 0.23 -8.36
N ILE A 13 -13.29 -1.01 -8.03
CA ILE A 13 -14.68 -1.35 -7.66
C ILE A 13 -15.02 -0.78 -6.28
N CYS A 14 -14.07 -0.79 -5.35
CA CYS A 14 -14.31 -0.42 -3.96
C CYS A 14 -14.10 1.07 -3.65
N THR A 15 -13.50 1.86 -4.55
CA THR A 15 -13.20 3.29 -4.34
C THR A 15 -13.50 4.14 -5.58
N GLU A 16 -13.71 5.45 -5.37
CA GLU A 16 -13.91 6.40 -6.47
C GLU A 16 -12.61 6.71 -7.24
N HIS A 17 -11.47 6.66 -6.54
CA HIS A 17 -10.15 6.98 -7.09
C HIS A 17 -9.10 5.98 -6.59
N VAL A 18 -8.29 5.48 -7.53
CA VAL A 18 -7.12 4.65 -7.27
C VAL A 18 -5.90 5.35 -7.83
N ASN A 19 -4.90 5.57 -6.99
CA ASN A 19 -3.63 6.18 -7.38
C ASN A 19 -2.52 5.12 -7.35
N ILE A 20 -1.86 4.91 -8.48
CA ILE A 20 -0.66 4.06 -8.58
C ILE A 20 0.51 4.98 -8.92
N PRO A 21 1.46 5.19 -7.98
CA PRO A 21 2.64 6.03 -8.21
C PRO A 21 3.46 5.52 -9.40
N ASP A 22 4.10 6.41 -10.15
CA ASP A 22 4.97 6.03 -11.27
C ASP A 22 6.20 5.26 -10.76
N HIS A 23 6.74 5.73 -9.65
CA HIS A 23 7.85 5.12 -8.94
C HIS A 23 7.30 4.24 -7.82
N TRP A 24 6.63 3.14 -8.18
CA TRP A 24 6.18 2.13 -7.22
C TRP A 24 6.94 0.82 -7.42
N GLY A 25 7.27 0.14 -6.33
CA GLY A 25 8.09 -1.05 -6.38
C GLY A 25 8.15 -1.78 -5.03
N CYS A 26 9.18 -2.62 -4.85
CA CYS A 26 9.40 -3.29 -3.58
C CYS A 26 9.72 -2.28 -2.48
N CYS A 27 9.06 -2.36 -1.34
CA CYS A 27 9.30 -1.52 -0.16
C CYS A 27 10.63 -1.81 0.56
N GLY A 28 11.44 -2.76 0.07
CA GLY A 28 12.72 -3.14 0.69
C GLY A 28 12.62 -3.91 2.00
N PHE A 29 11.40 -4.15 2.52
CA PHE A 29 11.20 -4.90 3.76
C PHE A 29 11.46 -6.40 3.61
N ALA A 30 11.22 -6.94 2.39
CA ALA A 30 11.65 -8.26 1.95
C ALA A 30 11.42 -9.40 2.96
N GLY A 31 10.16 -9.62 3.35
CA GLY A 31 9.82 -10.58 4.41
C GLY A 31 9.98 -9.94 5.77
N ASP A 32 10.93 -10.37 6.57
CA ASP A 32 11.27 -9.80 7.89
C ASP A 32 12.64 -9.11 7.90
N LYS A 33 13.38 -9.13 6.78
CA LYS A 33 14.72 -8.53 6.68
C LYS A 33 14.72 -7.05 7.02
N GLY A 34 13.65 -6.32 6.69
CA GLY A 34 13.47 -4.91 7.05
C GLY A 34 13.49 -4.62 8.54
N LEU A 35 13.27 -5.63 9.40
CA LEU A 35 13.42 -5.50 10.85
C LEU A 35 14.90 -5.45 11.29
N ASN A 36 15.77 -6.15 10.57
CA ASN A 36 17.20 -6.25 10.90
C ASN A 36 18.04 -5.25 10.11
N TYR A 37 17.58 -4.84 8.92
CA TYR A 37 18.27 -3.95 7.99
C TYR A 37 17.35 -2.80 7.56
N PRO A 38 17.02 -1.86 8.47
CA PRO A 38 16.07 -0.77 8.21
C PRO A 38 16.53 0.17 7.08
N GLU A 39 17.83 0.24 6.80
CA GLU A 39 18.41 1.00 5.71
C GLU A 39 17.91 0.55 4.32
N LEU A 40 17.58 -0.75 4.16
CA LEU A 40 17.03 -1.28 2.92
C LEU A 40 15.62 -0.72 2.66
N ASN A 41 14.77 -0.77 3.69
CA ASN A 41 13.44 -0.22 3.62
C ASN A 41 13.48 1.30 3.40
N LYS A 42 14.32 2.02 4.14
CA LYS A 42 14.51 3.47 3.98
C LYS A 42 14.94 3.86 2.57
N SER A 43 15.94 3.17 2.01
CA SER A 43 16.42 3.40 0.65
C SER A 43 15.32 3.14 -0.38
N ALA A 44 14.60 2.03 -0.23
CA ALA A 44 13.55 1.61 -1.14
C ALA A 44 12.27 2.45 -1.05
N THR A 45 12.07 3.29 -0.03
CA THR A 45 10.87 4.14 0.09
C THR A 45 11.17 5.64 -0.04
N ASN A 46 12.42 6.02 -0.33
CA ASN A 46 12.86 7.43 -0.31
C ASN A 46 12.24 8.30 -1.41
N TYR A 47 11.77 7.70 -2.52
CA TYR A 47 11.25 8.42 -3.70
C TYR A 47 9.75 8.71 -3.63
N ILE A 48 9.06 8.18 -2.62
CA ILE A 48 7.59 8.09 -2.62
C ILE A 48 6.90 9.39 -2.13
N SER A 49 7.66 10.33 -1.56
CA SER A 49 7.07 11.42 -0.75
C SER A 49 6.22 12.43 -1.52
N ASN A 50 6.55 12.73 -2.77
CA ASN A 50 5.89 13.82 -3.50
C ASN A 50 4.61 13.38 -4.21
N GLU A 51 4.60 12.17 -4.77
CA GLU A 51 3.43 11.61 -5.48
C GLU A 51 2.29 11.22 -4.53
N LEU A 52 2.58 11.03 -3.23
CA LEU A 52 1.59 10.56 -2.25
C LEU A 52 1.12 11.64 -1.27
N LYS A 53 1.38 12.92 -1.53
CA LYS A 53 1.12 14.01 -0.57
C LYS A 53 -0.33 14.08 -0.07
N ASP A 54 -1.30 13.79 -0.94
CA ASP A 54 -2.74 13.85 -0.62
C ASP A 54 -3.36 12.46 -0.36
N ILE A 55 -2.53 11.40 -0.35
CA ILE A 55 -2.98 10.03 -0.15
C ILE A 55 -2.99 9.71 1.35
N LYS A 56 -4.15 9.28 1.86
CA LYS A 56 -4.34 8.95 3.28
C LYS A 56 -4.28 7.46 3.57
N TYR A 57 -4.71 6.64 2.62
CA TYR A 57 -4.81 5.19 2.77
C TYR A 57 -4.03 4.48 1.68
N GLY A 58 -3.33 3.42 2.07
CA GLY A 58 -2.65 2.50 1.17
C GLY A 58 -3.12 1.07 1.39
N PHE A 59 -3.09 0.24 0.35
CA PHE A 59 -3.53 -1.15 0.45
C PHE A 59 -2.47 -2.10 -0.10
N SER A 60 -2.33 -3.25 0.56
CA SER A 60 -1.39 -4.30 0.20
C SER A 60 -1.99 -5.67 0.52
N THR A 61 -1.38 -6.73 0.01
CA THR A 61 -1.74 -8.12 0.34
C THR A 61 -0.71 -8.79 1.26
N SER A 62 0.35 -8.07 1.62
CA SER A 62 1.40 -8.53 2.52
C SER A 62 1.53 -7.61 3.73
N ARG A 63 1.38 -8.19 4.92
CA ARG A 63 1.52 -7.49 6.21
C ARG A 63 2.89 -6.82 6.34
N THR A 64 3.95 -7.45 5.86
CA THR A 64 5.31 -6.90 5.97
C THR A 64 5.52 -5.74 5.00
N CYS A 65 4.88 -5.75 3.83
CA CYS A 65 4.83 -4.58 2.97
C CYS A 65 4.04 -3.43 3.62
N GLU A 66 2.93 -3.73 4.30
CA GLU A 66 2.14 -2.70 5.01
C GLU A 66 2.99 -2.02 6.08
N ILE A 67 3.70 -2.79 6.91
CA ILE A 67 4.64 -2.26 7.92
C ILE A 67 5.75 -1.43 7.26
N GLY A 68 6.41 -1.97 6.23
CA GLY A 68 7.53 -1.27 5.59
C GLY A 68 7.12 0.03 4.90
N MET A 69 5.92 0.08 4.30
CA MET A 69 5.40 1.30 3.70
C MET A 69 4.98 2.33 4.76
N MET A 70 4.36 1.90 5.87
CA MET A 70 4.03 2.79 6.99
C MET A 70 5.26 3.35 7.71
N THR A 71 6.37 2.61 7.73
CA THR A 71 7.56 3.01 8.49
C THR A 71 8.17 4.32 7.98
N ASN A 72 8.13 4.54 6.67
CA ASN A 72 8.74 5.72 6.03
C ASN A 72 7.73 6.63 5.31
N SER A 73 6.44 6.30 5.35
CA SER A 73 5.36 7.17 4.83
C SER A 73 4.44 7.64 5.96
N LYS A 74 3.61 8.65 5.69
CA LYS A 74 2.55 9.09 6.61
C LYS A 74 1.18 8.51 6.24
N ILE A 75 1.18 7.39 5.53
CA ILE A 75 0.00 6.79 4.93
C ILE A 75 -0.38 5.56 5.74
N ASP A 76 -1.67 5.41 6.05
CA ASP A 76 -2.19 4.26 6.77
C ASP A 76 -2.35 3.06 5.81
N TYR A 77 -1.39 2.13 5.83
CA TYR A 77 -1.45 0.93 5.00
C TYR A 77 -2.17 -0.24 5.70
N LYS A 78 -3.12 -0.84 4.98
CA LYS A 78 -3.92 -1.99 5.43
C LYS A 78 -3.95 -3.10 4.39
N SER A 79 -4.39 -4.27 4.82
CA SER A 79 -4.74 -5.33 3.87
C SER A 79 -5.88 -4.86 2.96
N ILE A 80 -5.80 -5.15 1.66
CA ILE A 80 -6.87 -4.89 0.70
C ILE A 80 -8.19 -5.58 1.08
N ALA A 81 -8.13 -6.66 1.87
CA ALA A 81 -9.33 -7.30 2.39
C ALA A 81 -10.17 -6.37 3.27
N TYR A 82 -9.55 -5.40 3.96
CA TYR A 82 -10.28 -4.39 4.72
C TYR A 82 -11.05 -3.43 3.80
N LEU A 83 -10.47 -3.06 2.65
CA LEU A 83 -11.16 -2.24 1.66
C LEU A 83 -12.41 -2.96 1.14
N VAL A 84 -12.27 -4.23 0.77
CA VAL A 84 -13.39 -5.06 0.29
C VAL A 84 -14.46 -5.21 1.37
N ARG A 85 -14.05 -5.49 2.61
CA ARG A 85 -14.96 -5.55 3.74
C ARG A 85 -15.73 -4.23 3.87
N ASP A 86 -15.04 -3.11 3.98
CA ASP A 86 -15.68 -1.82 4.22
C ASP A 86 -16.65 -1.45 3.07
N PHE A 87 -16.32 -1.82 1.83
CA PHE A 87 -17.22 -1.70 0.68
C PHE A 87 -18.47 -2.59 0.79
N LEU A 88 -18.33 -3.84 1.24
CA LEU A 88 -19.47 -4.78 1.38
C LEU A 88 -20.39 -4.43 2.56
N TYR A 89 -19.84 -3.83 3.61
CA TYR A 89 -20.59 -3.46 4.82
C TYR A 89 -21.06 -1.99 4.82
N GLN A 90 -20.81 -1.23 3.75
CA GLN A 90 -21.34 0.12 3.63
C GLN A 90 -22.87 0.08 3.55
N PRO A 91 -23.58 1.02 4.18
CA PRO A 91 -25.02 1.12 4.02
C PRO A 91 -25.35 1.36 2.55
N VAL A 92 -26.31 0.60 2.02
CA VAL A 92 -26.86 0.84 0.69
C VAL A 92 -27.44 2.26 0.68
N LYS A 93 -26.91 3.11 -0.19
CA LYS A 93 -27.46 4.46 -0.42
C LYS A 93 -28.84 4.37 -1.04
#